data_AF-A0A958KPB3-F1
#
_entry.id   AF-A0A958KPB3-F1
#
_cell.length_a   1.000
_cell.length_b   1.000
_cell.length_c   1.000
_cell.angle_alpha   90.00
_cell.angle_beta   90.00
_cell.angle_gamma   90.00
#
_symmetry.space_group_name_H-M   'P 1'
#
loop_
_entity.id
_entity.type
_entity.pdbx_description
1 polymer ?
#
loop_
_entity_poly.entity_id
_entity_poly.type
_entity_poly.pdbx_seq_one_letter_code
_entity_poly.pdbx_strand_id
1 'polypeptide(L)'
;MDVYFAGELFSAKHIIGNAVLAAAIETVSEGRFSCILPQALEQRGTTPRAIRDQDLEAVYRSDVALFNFDGTEVDSGTVVEFMFAKFLDIPSVILRTDFRAAGDSGDLPWNLMLSYYPRTKVVLSDGLGKYQAEMKPGSRAKGTARDSVEAANSYLEKIAREVVEGFDEVISRKPRLPQILRKHVYEWARMLPGDSFEKAFSEMEAQLVLHSKVEQGLL
;
A
#
# COMPACT_ATOMS: atom_id res chain seq x y z
N MET A 1 1.98 -0.08 -13.95
CA MET A 1 2.65 -0.73 -12.81
C MET A 1 1.58 -1.15 -11.83
N ASP A 2 1.67 -2.39 -11.36
CA ASP A 2 0.71 -2.95 -10.42
C ASP A 2 1.07 -2.53 -8.99
N VAL A 3 0.10 -1.93 -8.29
CA VAL A 3 0.27 -1.45 -6.91
C VAL A 3 -0.51 -2.35 -5.97
N TYR A 4 0.16 -3.08 -5.08
CA TYR A 4 -0.57 -3.73 -3.98
C TYR A 4 -0.96 -2.67 -2.95
N PHE A 5 -2.25 -2.51 -2.68
CA PHE A 5 -2.74 -1.53 -1.70
C PHE A 5 -3.34 -2.23 -0.48
N ALA A 6 -2.52 -2.29 0.57
CA ALA A 6 -2.85 -2.80 1.88
C ALA A 6 -3.44 -1.72 2.80
N GLY A 7 -4.40 -2.13 3.62
CA GLY A 7 -5.01 -1.33 4.66
C GLY A 7 -6.16 -2.09 5.30
N GLU A 8 -6.79 -1.50 6.30
CA GLU A 8 -7.88 -2.13 7.01
C GLU A 8 -9.08 -2.41 6.08
N LEU A 9 -9.83 -3.48 6.34
CA LEU A 9 -10.99 -3.88 5.51
C LEU A 9 -12.27 -4.06 6.32
N PHE A 10 -12.24 -3.71 7.61
CA PHE A 10 -13.23 -4.17 8.58
C PHE A 10 -14.44 -3.25 8.78
N SER A 11 -14.45 -2.05 8.16
CA SER A 11 -15.54 -1.09 8.31
C SER A 11 -15.95 -0.49 6.96
N ALA A 12 -17.16 0.05 6.90
CA ALA A 12 -17.65 0.73 5.70
C ALA A 12 -16.72 1.87 5.25
N LYS A 13 -16.12 2.59 6.21
CA LYS A 13 -15.15 3.65 5.89
C LYS A 13 -13.88 3.09 5.27
N HIS A 14 -13.40 1.94 5.73
CA HIS A 14 -12.20 1.34 5.18
C HIS A 14 -12.45 0.83 3.76
N ILE A 15 -13.50 0.04 3.55
CA ILE A 15 -13.83 -0.53 2.24
C ILE A 15 -14.06 0.58 1.21
N ILE A 16 -14.90 1.56 1.53
CA ILE A 16 -15.19 2.68 0.63
C ILE A 16 -13.93 3.52 0.43
N GLY A 17 -13.22 3.87 1.51
CA GLY A 17 -12.01 4.69 1.49
C GLY A 17 -10.91 4.10 0.60
N ASN A 18 -10.60 2.82 0.77
CA ASN A 18 -9.60 2.13 -0.05
C ASN A 18 -10.01 2.13 -1.53
N ALA A 19 -11.28 1.85 -1.83
CA ALA A 19 -11.79 1.83 -3.20
C ALA A 19 -11.71 3.20 -3.89
N VAL A 20 -12.15 4.27 -3.21
CA VAL A 20 -12.14 5.61 -3.81
C VAL A 20 -10.72 6.18 -3.91
N LEU A 21 -9.83 5.85 -2.98
CA LEU A 21 -8.42 6.26 -3.06
C LEU A 21 -7.68 5.52 -4.18
N ALA A 22 -7.91 4.21 -4.34
CA ALA A 22 -7.38 3.45 -5.48
C ALA A 22 -7.81 4.08 -6.82
N ALA A 23 -9.10 4.37 -6.99
CA ALA A 23 -9.60 5.02 -8.20
C ALA A 23 -9.01 6.43 -8.42
N ALA A 24 -8.81 7.19 -7.35
CA ALA A 24 -8.19 8.51 -7.42
C ALA A 24 -6.71 8.43 -7.81
N ILE A 25 -5.96 7.45 -7.30
CA ILE A 25 -4.56 7.18 -7.68
C ILE A 25 -4.47 6.84 -9.17
N GLU A 26 -5.32 5.95 -9.67
CA GLU A 26 -5.38 5.58 -11.09
C GLU A 26 -5.68 6.80 -11.97
N THR A 27 -6.66 7.62 -11.56
CA THR A 27 -7.06 8.83 -12.29
C THR A 27 -5.92 9.86 -12.33
N VAL A 28 -5.35 10.19 -11.16
CA VAL A 28 -4.29 11.20 -11.02
C VAL A 28 -3.00 10.76 -11.70
N SER A 29 -2.71 9.46 -11.72
CA SER A 29 -1.54 8.90 -12.38
C SER A 29 -1.72 8.65 -13.87
N GLU A 30 -2.90 8.96 -14.44
CA GLU A 30 -3.26 8.69 -15.84
C GLU A 30 -3.08 7.19 -16.20
N GLY A 31 -3.41 6.30 -15.27
CA GLY A 31 -3.31 4.84 -15.43
C GLY A 31 -1.89 4.27 -15.31
N ARG A 32 -0.87 5.08 -14.96
CA ARG A 32 0.49 4.55 -14.70
C ARG A 32 0.53 3.57 -13.54
N PHE A 33 -0.29 3.81 -12.52
CA PHE A 33 -0.40 2.99 -11.32
C PHE A 33 -1.82 2.41 -11.23
N SER A 34 -1.91 1.07 -11.21
CA SER A 34 -3.16 0.32 -11.13
C SER A 34 -3.24 -0.39 -9.78
N CYS A 35 -4.27 -0.09 -8.97
CA CYS A 35 -4.32 -0.56 -7.59
C CYS A 35 -5.01 -1.92 -7.47
N ILE A 36 -4.29 -2.90 -6.93
CA ILE A 36 -4.80 -4.20 -6.52
C ILE A 36 -5.22 -4.11 -5.06
N LEU A 37 -6.54 -4.22 -4.82
CA LEU A 37 -7.11 -4.19 -3.48
C LEU A 37 -7.43 -5.60 -2.99
N PRO A 38 -6.98 -6.02 -1.80
CA PRO A 38 -7.33 -7.31 -1.20
C PRO A 38 -8.85 -7.55 -1.16
N GLN A 39 -9.63 -6.52 -0.84
CA GLN A 39 -11.10 -6.58 -0.79
C GLN A 39 -11.78 -6.83 -2.15
N ALA A 40 -11.05 -6.65 -3.27
CA ALA A 40 -11.54 -6.86 -4.63
C ALA A 40 -10.98 -8.13 -5.28
N LEU A 41 -9.98 -8.77 -4.67
CA LEU A 41 -9.54 -10.09 -5.09
C LEU A 41 -10.73 -11.04 -4.91
N GLU A 42 -11.11 -11.73 -5.99
CA GLU A 42 -12.14 -12.77 -5.92
C GLU A 42 -11.80 -13.67 -4.73
N GLN A 43 -12.74 -13.89 -3.80
CA GLN A 43 -12.54 -14.85 -2.69
C GLN A 43 -12.51 -16.28 -3.25
N ARG A 44 -11.46 -16.60 -4.02
CA ARG A 44 -11.24 -17.90 -4.66
C ARG A 44 -11.09 -19.00 -3.61
N GLY A 45 -10.77 -18.63 -2.38
CA GLY A 45 -10.83 -19.51 -1.23
C GLY A 45 -11.66 -18.94 -0.09
N THR A 46 -12.53 -19.78 0.46
CA THR A 46 -13.30 -19.50 1.69
C THR A 46 -12.51 -19.81 2.97
N THR A 47 -11.24 -20.23 2.84
CA THR A 47 -10.40 -20.61 3.98
C THR A 47 -9.39 -19.51 4.31
N PRO A 48 -9.07 -19.28 5.59
CA PRO A 48 -8.08 -18.26 6.00
C PRO A 48 -6.72 -18.42 5.30
N ARG A 49 -6.31 -19.66 5.06
CA ARG A 49 -5.07 -19.98 4.36
C ARG A 49 -5.10 -19.49 2.91
N ALA A 50 -6.19 -19.75 2.20
CA ALA A 50 -6.31 -19.36 0.79
C ALA A 50 -6.39 -17.84 0.62
N ILE A 51 -7.05 -17.13 1.55
CA ILE A 51 -7.08 -15.66 1.59
C ILE A 51 -5.66 -15.11 1.78
N ARG A 52 -4.94 -15.57 2.81
CA ARG A 52 -3.53 -15.20 3.05
C ARG A 52 -2.66 -15.47 1.82
N ASP A 53 -2.78 -16.65 1.23
CA ASP A 53 -1.95 -17.03 0.09
C ASP A 53 -2.25 -16.14 -1.13
N GLN A 54 -3.51 -15.78 -1.36
CA GLN A 54 -3.89 -14.84 -2.41
C GLN A 54 -3.32 -13.43 -2.19
N ASP A 55 -3.39 -12.92 -0.95
CA ASP A 55 -2.86 -11.60 -0.60
C ASP A 55 -1.33 -11.54 -0.74
N LEU A 56 -0.63 -12.56 -0.22
CA LEU A 56 0.84 -12.63 -0.35
C LEU A 56 1.29 -12.83 -1.81
N GLU A 57 0.52 -13.54 -2.64
CA GLU A 57 0.80 -13.65 -4.07
C GLU A 57 0.63 -12.30 -4.76
N ALA A 58 -0.42 -11.54 -4.41
CA ALA A 58 -0.63 -10.20 -4.93
C ALA A 58 0.53 -9.25 -4.54
N VAL A 59 1.01 -9.30 -3.28
CA VAL A 59 2.22 -8.58 -2.86
C VAL A 59 3.42 -9.02 -3.69
N TYR A 60 3.65 -10.33 -3.83
CA TYR A 60 4.80 -10.89 -4.55
C TYR A 60 4.87 -10.38 -6.00
N ARG A 61 3.71 -10.31 -6.66
CA ARG A 61 3.59 -9.87 -8.06
C ARG A 61 3.72 -8.35 -8.21
N SER A 62 3.23 -7.58 -7.25
CA SER A 62 3.16 -6.11 -7.34
C SER A 62 4.50 -5.42 -7.59
N ASP A 63 4.51 -4.40 -8.44
CA ASP A 63 5.69 -3.62 -8.80
C ASP A 63 6.11 -2.65 -7.70
N VAL A 64 5.12 -2.09 -7.02
CA VAL A 64 5.22 -1.16 -5.89
C VAL A 64 4.07 -1.45 -4.94
N ALA A 65 4.19 -1.04 -3.68
CA ALA A 65 3.14 -1.28 -2.69
C ALA A 65 2.79 -0.01 -1.90
N LEU A 66 1.52 0.11 -1.53
CA LEU A 66 0.97 1.13 -0.66
C LEU A 66 0.44 0.47 0.61
N PHE A 67 0.84 0.98 1.77
CA PHE A 67 0.38 0.49 3.07
C PHE A 67 -0.26 1.63 3.86
N ASN A 68 -1.54 1.50 4.19
CA ASN A 68 -2.22 2.44 5.06
C ASN A 68 -1.92 2.13 6.53
N PHE A 69 -1.25 3.06 7.21
CA PHE A 69 -0.88 2.98 8.62
C PHE A 69 -1.75 3.91 9.45
N ASP A 70 -3.04 4.02 9.14
CA ASP A 70 -4.00 4.75 9.96
C ASP A 70 -4.27 4.05 11.29
N GLY A 71 -4.80 4.79 12.26
CA GLY A 71 -5.17 4.26 13.57
C GLY A 71 -4.08 4.35 14.64
N THR A 72 -4.46 3.95 15.86
CA THR A 72 -3.54 3.94 17.01
C THR A 72 -2.51 2.82 16.90
N GLU A 73 -2.94 1.66 16.42
CA GLU A 73 -2.10 0.52 16.08
C GLU A 73 -2.30 0.19 14.61
N VAL A 74 -1.21 -0.16 13.93
CA VAL A 74 -1.28 -0.59 12.53
C VAL A 74 -1.95 -1.95 12.46
N ASP A 75 -2.83 -2.15 11.49
CA ASP A 75 -3.44 -3.45 11.26
C ASP A 75 -2.40 -4.55 11.06
N SER A 76 -2.56 -5.65 11.80
CA SER A 76 -1.60 -6.74 11.80
C SER A 76 -1.48 -7.45 10.45
N GLY A 77 -2.55 -7.49 9.64
CA GLY A 77 -2.49 -8.02 8.27
C GLY A 77 -1.59 -7.14 7.39
N THR A 78 -1.86 -5.84 7.42
CA THR A 78 -1.05 -4.81 6.74
C THR A 78 0.42 -4.86 7.17
N VAL A 79 0.72 -5.12 8.45
CA VAL A 79 2.10 -5.30 8.93
C VAL A 79 2.77 -6.51 8.28
N VAL A 80 2.09 -7.66 8.21
CA VAL A 80 2.63 -8.88 7.58
C VAL A 80 2.93 -8.62 6.10
N GLU A 81 2.01 -7.98 5.39
CA GLU A 81 2.15 -7.64 3.97
C GLU A 81 3.29 -6.65 3.73
N PHE A 82 3.41 -5.62 4.59
CA PHE A 82 4.51 -4.66 4.52
C PHE A 82 5.86 -5.35 4.70
N MET A 83 6.00 -6.19 5.72
CA MET A 83 7.24 -6.92 5.97
C MET A 83 7.57 -7.89 4.84
N PHE A 84 6.56 -8.58 4.29
CA PHE A 84 6.75 -9.46 3.13
C PHE A 84 7.25 -8.68 1.90
N ALA A 85 6.68 -7.50 1.62
CA ALA A 85 7.16 -6.61 0.58
C ALA A 85 8.61 -6.14 0.83
N LYS A 86 8.98 -5.88 2.09
CA LYS A 86 10.36 -5.51 2.46
C LYS A 86 11.34 -6.64 2.27
N PHE A 87 10.97 -7.89 2.57
CA PHE A 87 11.83 -9.05 2.31
C PHE A 87 12.09 -9.25 0.81
N LEU A 88 11.14 -8.87 -0.04
CA LEU A 88 11.27 -8.90 -1.49
C LEU A 88 11.90 -7.65 -2.11
N ASP A 89 12.32 -6.67 -1.30
CA ASP A 89 12.86 -5.37 -1.73
C ASP A 89 11.91 -4.59 -2.66
N ILE A 90 10.60 -4.80 -2.52
CA ILE A 90 9.57 -4.09 -3.29
C ILE A 90 9.56 -2.62 -2.83
N PRO A 91 9.62 -1.62 -3.73
CA PRO A 91 9.49 -0.21 -3.35
C PRO A 91 8.11 0.05 -2.71
N SER A 92 8.05 0.87 -1.65
CA SER A 92 6.81 1.02 -0.88
C SER A 92 6.51 2.44 -0.42
N VAL A 93 5.25 2.80 -0.43
CA VAL A 93 4.73 4.02 0.21
C VAL A 93 3.96 3.61 1.45
N ILE A 94 4.24 4.26 2.56
CA ILE A 94 3.41 4.23 3.76
C ILE A 94 2.57 5.50 3.74
N LEU A 95 1.25 5.36 3.74
CA LEU A 95 0.32 6.47 3.93
C LEU A 95 -0.18 6.44 5.36
N ARG A 96 -0.21 7.61 6.01
CA ARG A 96 -0.96 7.80 7.24
C ARG A 96 -1.67 9.14 7.20
N THR A 97 -2.99 9.08 7.36
CA THR A 97 -3.87 10.23 7.47
C THR A 97 -4.27 10.57 8.91
N ASP A 98 -4.11 9.63 9.83
CA ASP A 98 -4.32 9.84 11.25
C ASP A 98 -3.23 10.73 11.86
N PHE A 99 -3.59 11.97 12.16
CA PHE A 99 -2.70 13.00 12.73
C PHE A 99 -2.31 12.73 14.19
N ARG A 100 -2.99 11.80 14.87
CA ARG A 100 -2.71 11.52 16.27
C ARG A 100 -1.32 10.91 16.40
N ALA A 101 -0.60 11.36 17.43
CA ALA A 101 0.61 10.69 17.87
C ALA A 101 0.27 9.27 18.33
N ALA A 102 1.14 8.34 17.98
CA ALA A 102 1.10 6.94 18.40
C ALA A 102 2.55 6.40 18.36
N GLY A 103 2.75 5.15 18.76
CA GLY A 103 4.08 4.53 18.68
C GLY A 103 5.06 4.90 19.79
N ASP A 104 6.25 4.31 19.67
CA ASP A 104 7.27 4.30 20.73
C ASP A 104 8.34 5.38 20.56
N SER A 105 8.56 5.82 19.32
CA SER A 105 9.55 6.83 18.95
C SER A 105 8.85 8.11 18.53
N GLY A 106 9.17 9.25 19.14
CA GLY A 106 8.50 10.53 18.87
C GLY A 106 8.57 11.05 17.42
N ASP A 107 9.36 10.41 16.55
CA ASP A 107 9.56 10.80 15.16
C ASP A 107 8.49 10.26 14.19
N LEU A 108 7.96 9.06 14.44
CA LEU A 108 6.97 8.41 13.58
C LEU A 108 5.82 7.82 14.41
N PRO A 109 4.55 8.04 14.02
CA PRO A 109 3.40 7.76 14.86
C PRO A 109 2.94 6.29 14.80
N TRP A 110 3.86 5.34 15.01
CA TRP A 110 3.58 3.89 15.08
C TRP A 110 4.74 3.14 15.73
N ASN A 111 4.58 1.83 15.94
CA ASN A 111 5.62 0.98 16.54
C ASN A 111 6.98 1.12 15.81
N LEU A 112 8.06 1.37 16.56
CA LEU A 112 9.38 1.69 15.97
C LEU A 112 9.92 0.59 15.04
N MET A 113 9.45 -0.65 15.19
CA MET A 113 9.90 -1.81 14.39
C MET A 113 9.45 -1.74 12.93
N LEU A 114 8.53 -0.83 12.59
CA LEU A 114 8.03 -0.59 11.22
C LEU A 114 8.75 0.57 10.50
N SER A 115 9.73 1.20 11.15
CA SER A 115 10.37 2.41 10.65
C SER A 115 11.70 2.15 9.93
N TYR A 116 12.10 3.10 9.08
CA TYR A 116 13.43 3.17 8.45
C TYR A 116 13.80 2.05 7.46
N TYR A 117 12.83 1.26 7.00
CA TYR A 117 13.07 0.30 5.92
C TYR A 117 13.48 1.00 4.62
N PRO A 118 14.43 0.41 3.85
CA PRO A 118 14.90 1.00 2.61
C PRO A 118 13.80 1.02 1.54
N ARG A 119 13.96 1.92 0.57
CA ARG A 119 13.00 2.10 -0.55
C ARG A 119 11.55 2.31 -0.06
N THR A 120 11.41 2.94 1.10
CA THR A 120 10.12 3.32 1.67
C THR A 120 9.98 4.84 1.72
N LYS A 121 8.87 5.37 1.22
CA LYS A 121 8.48 6.77 1.40
C LYS A 121 7.32 6.82 2.38
N VAL A 122 7.46 7.69 3.39
CA VAL A 122 6.38 7.98 4.32
C VAL A 122 5.64 9.23 3.84
N VAL A 123 4.32 9.12 3.72
CA VAL A 123 3.37 10.21 3.43
C VAL A 123 2.52 10.41 4.67
N LEU A 124 2.86 11.40 5.47
CA LEU A 124 2.04 11.87 6.59
C LEU A 124 1.13 12.98 6.10
N SER A 125 -0.18 12.74 6.12
CA SER A 125 -1.18 13.64 5.57
C SER A 125 -2.27 13.91 6.58
N ASP A 126 -2.09 14.91 7.47
CA ASP A 126 -3.08 15.27 8.49
C ASP A 126 -4.50 15.36 7.91
N GLY A 127 -5.29 14.31 8.13
CA GLY A 127 -6.55 14.11 7.45
C GLY A 127 -7.59 15.12 7.85
N LEU A 128 -7.61 15.53 9.12
CA LEU A 128 -8.56 16.53 9.59
C LEU A 128 -8.13 17.94 9.15
N GLY A 129 -6.86 18.29 9.33
CA GLY A 129 -6.33 19.59 8.96
C GLY A 129 -6.45 19.86 7.46
N LYS A 130 -6.05 18.89 6.62
CA LYS A 130 -6.15 19.05 5.15
C LYS A 130 -7.60 19.04 4.65
N TYR A 131 -8.47 18.19 5.20
CA TYR A 131 -9.90 18.26 4.90
C TYR A 131 -10.48 19.64 5.23
N GLN A 132 -10.14 20.21 6.40
CA GLN A 132 -10.61 21.54 6.80
C GLN A 132 -10.08 22.64 5.90
N ALA A 133 -8.86 22.49 5.36
CA ALA A 133 -8.31 23.44 4.39
C ALA A 133 -9.09 23.46 3.06
N GLU A 134 -9.73 22.35 2.67
CA GLU A 134 -10.59 22.30 1.48
C GLU A 134 -12.00 22.83 1.71
N MET A 135 -12.40 23.05 2.98
CA MET A 135 -13.71 23.63 3.29
C MET A 135 -13.73 25.10 2.88
N LYS A 136 -14.54 25.45 1.88
CA LYS A 136 -14.72 26.85 1.45
C LYS A 136 -15.35 27.69 2.57
N PRO A 137 -14.74 28.81 2.99
CA PRO A 137 -15.37 29.72 3.94
C PRO A 137 -16.52 30.49 3.25
N GLY A 138 -17.76 30.03 3.44
CA GLY A 138 -18.96 30.63 2.84
C GLY A 138 -20.10 30.82 3.84
N SER A 139 -20.18 32.03 4.44
CA SER A 139 -21.30 32.75 5.10
C SER A 139 -22.26 32.05 6.09
N ARG A 140 -22.18 30.74 6.29
CA ARG A 140 -22.82 30.03 7.41
C ARG A 140 -21.70 29.35 8.18
N ALA A 141 -21.65 29.60 9.48
CA ALA A 141 -20.63 29.06 10.40
C ALA A 141 -20.55 27.51 10.46
N LYS A 142 -21.30 26.79 9.61
CA LYS A 142 -21.36 25.34 9.48
C LYS A 142 -21.56 25.02 8.00
N GLY A 143 -20.58 24.40 7.35
CA GLY A 143 -20.70 23.93 5.97
C GLY A 143 -21.86 22.93 5.81
N THR A 144 -22.41 22.83 4.61
CA THR A 144 -23.46 21.86 4.28
C THR A 144 -22.87 20.47 4.07
N ALA A 145 -23.71 19.42 4.09
CA ALA A 145 -23.27 18.07 3.75
C ALA A 145 -22.67 17.98 2.33
N ARG A 146 -23.16 18.82 1.40
CA ARG A 146 -22.60 18.93 0.05
C ARG A 146 -21.19 19.52 0.08
N ASP A 147 -20.99 20.60 0.83
CA ASP A 147 -19.66 21.22 0.98
C ASP A 147 -18.66 20.22 1.59
N SER A 148 -19.11 19.42 2.56
CA SER A 148 -18.28 18.36 3.15
C SER A 148 -17.86 17.29 2.14
N VAL A 149 -18.76 16.87 1.24
CA VAL A 149 -18.43 15.90 0.19
C VAL A 149 -17.48 16.52 -0.84
N GLU A 150 -17.71 17.77 -1.25
CA GLU A 150 -16.83 18.49 -2.18
C GLU A 150 -15.41 18.64 -1.59
N ALA A 151 -15.30 19.01 -0.31
CA ALA A 151 -14.03 19.10 0.40
C ALA A 151 -13.34 17.72 0.53
N ALA A 152 -14.10 16.67 0.87
CA ALA A 152 -13.57 15.31 0.96
C ALA A 152 -13.02 14.82 -0.39
N ASN A 153 -13.72 15.08 -1.50
CA ASN A 153 -13.25 14.72 -2.84
C ASN A 153 -11.99 15.50 -3.23
N SER A 154 -11.93 16.80 -2.92
CA SER A 154 -10.74 17.60 -3.18
C SER A 154 -9.54 17.13 -2.36
N TYR A 155 -9.76 16.77 -1.09
CA TYR A 155 -8.73 16.21 -0.23
C TYR A 155 -8.26 14.84 -0.74
N LEU A 156 -9.19 13.97 -1.15
CA LEU A 156 -8.89 12.65 -1.73
C LEU A 156 -7.95 12.76 -2.94
N GLU A 157 -8.20 13.71 -3.83
CA GLU A 157 -7.33 13.95 -4.99
C GLU A 157 -5.92 14.39 -4.57
N LYS A 158 -5.79 15.21 -3.52
CA LYS A 158 -4.48 15.62 -2.97
C LYS A 158 -3.72 14.46 -2.36
N ILE A 159 -4.38 13.61 -1.57
CA ILE A 159 -3.74 12.39 -1.03
C ILE A 159 -3.26 11.50 -2.17
N ALA A 160 -4.09 11.30 -3.20
CA ALA A 160 -3.71 10.50 -4.36
C ALA A 160 -2.47 11.07 -5.05
N ARG A 161 -2.36 12.40 -5.22
CA ARG A 161 -1.16 13.05 -5.77
C ARG A 161 0.08 12.79 -4.91
N GLU A 162 -0.02 12.97 -3.59
CA GLU A 162 1.10 12.72 -2.68
C GLU A 162 1.55 11.25 -2.70
N VAL A 163 0.61 10.32 -2.83
CA VAL A 163 0.90 8.88 -2.98
C VAL A 163 1.58 8.59 -4.31
N VAL A 164 1.10 9.14 -5.42
CA VAL A 164 1.70 8.99 -6.76
C VAL A 164 3.12 9.55 -6.79
N GLU A 165 3.35 10.73 -6.22
CA GLU A 165 4.69 11.31 -6.05
C GLU A 165 5.57 10.40 -5.18
N GLY A 166 5.00 9.80 -4.14
CA GLY A 166 5.68 8.81 -3.31
C GLY A 166 6.12 7.58 -4.09
N PHE A 167 5.27 7.05 -4.98
CA PHE A 167 5.61 5.92 -5.85
C PHE A 167 6.75 6.29 -6.80
N ASP A 168 6.64 7.43 -7.48
CA ASP A 168 7.66 7.93 -8.40
C ASP A 168 9.02 8.07 -7.66
N GLU A 169 9.01 8.58 -6.43
CA GLU A 169 10.20 8.68 -5.59
C GLU A 169 10.79 7.30 -5.26
N VAL A 170 10.01 6.33 -4.77
CA VAL A 170 10.57 5.03 -4.33
C VAL A 170 11.01 4.14 -5.47
N ILE A 171 10.36 4.24 -6.64
CA ILE A 171 10.75 3.52 -7.85
C ILE A 171 12.11 4.01 -8.35
N SER A 172 12.38 5.32 -8.26
CA SER A 172 13.68 5.89 -8.66
C SER A 172 14.86 5.45 -7.78
N ARG A 173 14.59 4.92 -6.57
CA ARG A 173 15.63 4.47 -5.64
C ARG A 173 16.15 3.10 -6.06
N LYS A 174 17.48 2.98 -6.09
CA LYS A 174 18.16 1.72 -6.44
C LYS A 174 17.75 0.56 -5.52
N PRO A 175 17.50 -0.63 -6.09
CA PRO A 175 17.29 -1.86 -5.34
C PRO A 175 18.42 -2.13 -4.35
N ARG A 176 18.07 -2.58 -3.15
CA ARG A 176 19.01 -3.03 -2.12
C ARG A 176 19.39 -4.49 -2.29
N LEU A 177 18.50 -5.32 -2.85
CA LEU A 177 18.70 -6.77 -2.99
C LEU A 177 19.78 -7.06 -4.05
N PRO A 178 20.96 -7.59 -3.64
CA PRO A 178 22.05 -7.88 -4.57
C PRO A 178 21.63 -8.91 -5.61
N GLN A 179 22.12 -8.75 -6.85
CA GLN A 179 21.76 -9.63 -7.97
C GLN A 179 21.94 -11.12 -7.67
N ILE A 180 23.02 -11.48 -6.97
CA ILE A 180 23.31 -12.87 -6.58
C ILE A 180 22.28 -13.49 -5.62
N LEU A 181 21.57 -12.66 -4.84
CA LEU A 181 20.58 -13.12 -3.86
C LEU A 181 19.16 -13.14 -4.39
N ARG A 182 18.86 -12.42 -5.50
CA ARG A 182 17.49 -12.23 -5.99
C ARG A 182 16.73 -13.52 -6.20
N LYS A 183 17.32 -14.46 -6.96
CA LYS A 183 16.70 -15.76 -7.23
C LYS A 183 16.37 -16.48 -5.92
N HIS A 184 17.32 -16.58 -5.00
CA HIS A 184 17.17 -17.33 -3.76
C HIS A 184 16.15 -16.68 -2.81
N VAL A 185 16.11 -15.35 -2.73
CA VAL A 185 15.12 -14.63 -1.91
C VAL A 185 13.71 -14.80 -2.47
N TYR A 186 13.55 -14.66 -3.79
CA TYR A 186 12.26 -14.84 -4.45
C TYR A 186 11.76 -16.30 -4.39
N GLU A 187 12.68 -17.27 -4.47
CA GLU A 187 12.39 -18.69 -4.29
C GLU A 187 11.99 -18.99 -2.83
N TRP A 188 12.72 -18.46 -1.85
CA TRP A 188 12.38 -18.63 -0.44
C TRP A 188 11.05 -17.99 -0.09
N ALA A 189 10.77 -16.77 -0.56
CA ALA A 189 9.50 -16.09 -0.32
C ALA A 189 8.30 -16.86 -0.89
N ARG A 190 8.50 -17.63 -1.97
CA ARG A 190 7.50 -18.55 -2.52
C ARG A 190 7.26 -19.77 -1.62
N MET A 191 8.29 -20.25 -0.92
CA MET A 191 8.19 -21.43 -0.04
C MET A 191 7.71 -21.09 1.37
N LEU A 192 8.04 -19.89 1.86
CA LEU A 192 7.82 -19.44 3.24
C LEU A 192 6.37 -19.63 3.74
N PRO A 193 5.31 -19.32 2.96
CA PRO A 193 3.93 -19.51 3.43
C PRO A 193 3.53 -20.98 3.61
N GLY A 194 4.29 -21.91 3.02
CA GLY A 194 4.12 -23.37 3.09
C GLY A 194 3.40 -23.98 1.87
N ASP A 195 3.31 -25.32 1.87
CA ASP A 195 2.91 -26.20 0.75
C ASP A 195 1.73 -25.74 -0.14
N SER A 196 0.75 -25.00 0.37
CA SER A 196 -0.39 -24.54 -0.45
C SER A 196 0.02 -23.46 -1.45
N PHE A 197 0.90 -22.56 -1.04
CA PHE A 197 1.34 -21.42 -1.83
C PHE A 197 2.26 -21.86 -2.96
N GLU A 198 3.28 -22.66 -2.66
CA GLU A 198 4.23 -23.14 -3.68
C GLU A 198 3.61 -24.10 -4.71
N LYS A 199 2.48 -24.75 -4.38
CA LYS A 199 1.71 -25.58 -5.32
C LYS A 199 0.81 -24.74 -6.22
N ALA A 200 0.26 -23.64 -5.68
CA ALA A 200 -0.59 -22.72 -6.44
C ALA A 200 0.22 -21.76 -7.32
N PHE A 201 1.39 -21.33 -6.83
CA PHE A 201 2.29 -20.40 -7.50
C PHE A 201 3.60 -21.12 -7.85
N SER A 202 3.70 -21.48 -9.12
CA SER A 202 4.75 -22.34 -9.65
C SER A 202 6.12 -21.65 -9.68
N GLU A 203 7.19 -22.44 -9.72
CA GLU A 203 8.55 -21.91 -9.89
C GLU A 203 8.69 -21.10 -11.19
N MET A 204 8.05 -21.55 -12.28
CA MET A 204 8.05 -20.84 -13.55
C MET A 204 7.41 -19.45 -13.44
N GLU A 205 6.28 -19.33 -12.75
CA GLU A 205 5.64 -18.02 -12.55
C GLU A 205 6.48 -17.11 -11.67
N ALA A 206 7.10 -17.65 -10.61
CA ALA A 206 8.04 -16.90 -9.78
C ALA A 206 9.24 -16.37 -10.59
N GLN A 207 9.79 -17.18 -11.50
CA GLN A 207 10.86 -16.77 -12.40
C GLN A 207 10.40 -15.67 -13.38
N LEU A 208 9.19 -15.76 -13.93
CA LEU A 208 8.61 -14.73 -14.80
C LEU A 208 8.43 -13.40 -14.07
N VAL A 209 7.92 -13.43 -12.83
CA VAL A 209 7.79 -12.23 -11.99
C VAL A 209 9.15 -11.61 -11.72
N LEU A 210 10.14 -12.42 -11.32
CA LEU A 210 11.50 -11.92 -11.07
C LEU A 210 12.12 -11.31 -12.34
N HIS A 211 11.98 -11.97 -13.49
CA HIS A 211 12.49 -11.48 -14.76
C HIS A 211 11.89 -10.13 -15.12
N SER A 212 10.56 -10.01 -15.07
CA SER A 212 9.84 -8.77 -15.33
C SER A 212 10.32 -7.62 -14.42
N LYS A 213 10.50 -7.89 -13.12
CA LYS A 213 11.01 -6.87 -12.18
C LYS A 213 12.42 -6.40 -12.51
N VAL A 214 13.30 -7.31 -12.93
CA VAL A 214 14.67 -6.95 -13.36
C VAL A 214 14.65 -6.13 -14.64
N GLU A 215 13.84 -6.52 -15.64
CA GLU A 215 13.69 -5.77 -16.89
C GLU A 215 13.15 -4.36 -16.68
N GLN A 216 12.22 -4.20 -15.74
CA GLN A 216 11.67 -2.89 -15.35
C GLN A 216 12.61 -2.07 -14.45
N GLY A 217 13.77 -2.61 -14.04
CA GLY A 217 14.71 -1.94 -13.14
C GLY A 217 14.23 -1.83 -11.70
N LEU A 218 13.21 -2.60 -11.31
CA LEU A 218 12.67 -2.64 -9.95
C LEU A 218 13.51 -3.51 -9.00
N LEU A 219 14.34 -4.39 -9.57
CA LEU A 219 15.35 -5.20 -8.89
C LEU A 219 16.69 -5.12 -9.61
#